data_AF-A0A9E3AGV4-F1
#
_entry.id   AF-A0A9E3AGV4-F1
#
_cell.length_a   1.000
_cell.length_b   1.000
_cell.length_c   1.000
_cell.angle_alpha   90.00
_cell.angle_beta   90.00
_cell.angle_gamma   90.00
#
_symmetry.space_group_name_H-M   'P 1'
#
loop_
_entity.id
_entity.type
_entity.pdbx_description
1 polymer ?
#
loop_
_entity_poly.entity_id
_entity_poly.type
_entity_poly.pdbx_seq_one_letter_code
_entity_poly.pdbx_strand_id
1 'polypeptide(L)'
;MMPIRTLALGAALAALLAACSAPAPTHDKAYYLANSDDRAKTLAACRGDPGRLGNTPNCVNAAAAAGEVESQRFWTVKKPPSRVANPNSL
;
A
#
# COMPACT_ATOMS: atom_id res chain seq x y z
N MET A 1 29.61 41.02 0.16
CA MET A 1 29.26 40.52 1.52
C MET A 1 27.77 40.30 1.55
N MET A 2 27.30 39.04 1.51
CA MET A 2 25.87 38.72 1.42
C MET A 2 25.25 38.89 2.81
N PRO A 3 24.11 39.61 2.97
CA PRO A 3 23.56 39.88 4.29
C PRO A 3 23.19 38.57 5.01
N ILE A 4 23.54 38.47 6.30
CA ILE A 4 23.26 37.30 7.15
C ILE A 4 21.76 36.95 7.17
N ARG A 5 20.88 37.96 7.04
CA ARG A 5 19.42 37.80 6.96
C ARG A 5 18.95 37.04 5.71
N THR A 6 19.62 37.24 4.57
CA THR A 6 19.34 36.52 3.31
C THR A 6 19.81 35.08 3.34
N LEU A 7 20.90 34.78 4.06
CA LEU A 7 21.38 33.42 4.27
C LEU A 7 20.43 32.59 5.16
N ALA A 8 19.85 33.20 6.19
CA ALA A 8 18.92 32.52 7.10
C ALA A 8 17.60 32.11 6.40
N LEU A 9 17.06 32.97 5.53
CA LEU A 9 15.85 32.64 4.75
C LEU A 9 16.10 31.51 3.74
N GLY A 10 17.26 31.54 3.06
CA GLY A 10 17.63 30.48 2.11
C GLY A 10 17.80 29.11 2.78
N ALA A 11 18.40 29.07 3.97
CA ALA A 11 18.60 27.83 4.72
C ALA A 11 17.28 27.21 5.22
N ALA A 12 16.34 28.05 5.68
CA ALA A 12 15.02 27.58 6.10
C ALA A 12 14.19 27.01 4.94
N LEU A 13 14.28 27.61 3.75
CA LEU A 13 13.60 27.12 2.55
C LEU A 13 14.19 25.79 2.08
N ALA A 14 15.52 25.64 2.08
CA ALA A 14 16.19 24.38 1.72
C ALA A 14 15.81 23.21 2.66
N ALA A 15 15.63 23.48 3.95
CA ALA A 15 15.19 22.47 4.93
C ALA A 15 13.75 21.99 4.68
N LEU A 16 12.85 22.86 4.19
CA LEU A 16 11.48 22.50 3.82
C LEU A 16 11.43 21.63 2.55
N LEU A 17 12.33 21.86 1.58
CA LEU A 17 12.41 21.03 0.37
C LEU A 17 13.01 19.64 0.64
N ALA A 18 13.86 19.49 1.65
CA ALA A 18 14.40 18.19 2.06
C ALA A 18 13.34 17.24 2.65
N ALA A 19 12.16 17.76 3.05
CA ALA A 19 11.03 16.92 3.47
C ALA A 19 10.36 16.20 2.28
N CYS A 20 10.70 16.56 1.04
CA CYS A 20 10.31 15.80 -0.15
C CYS A 20 11.15 14.51 -0.19
N SER A 21 10.62 13.44 0.39
CA SER A 21 11.29 12.15 0.50
C SER A 21 11.54 11.56 -0.89
N ALA A 22 12.73 10.99 -1.10
CA ALA A 22 12.97 10.15 -2.28
C ALA A 22 11.96 8.99 -2.30
N PRO A 23 11.42 8.61 -3.48
CA PRO A 23 10.51 7.48 -3.57
C PRO A 23 11.18 6.23 -3.00
N ALA A 24 10.47 5.50 -2.13
CA ALA A 24 10.92 4.18 -1.71
C ALA A 24 11.09 3.27 -2.95
N PRO A 25 11.98 2.26 -2.89
CA PRO A 25 12.06 1.24 -3.92
C PRO A 25 10.66 0.70 -4.25
N THR A 26 10.38 0.59 -5.54
CA THR A 26 9.12 0.02 -6.00
C THR A 26 9.24 -1.49 -6.05
N HIS A 27 8.30 -2.19 -5.43
CA HIS A 27 8.21 -3.64 -5.42
C HIS A 27 7.01 -4.09 -6.25
N ASP A 28 7.16 -5.21 -6.95
CA ASP A 28 6.08 -5.81 -7.71
C ASP A 28 5.16 -6.66 -6.81
N LYS A 29 4.10 -7.20 -7.42
CA LYS A 29 3.15 -8.08 -6.73
C LYS A 29 3.82 -9.36 -6.22
N ALA A 30 4.76 -9.93 -6.97
CA ALA A 30 5.42 -11.19 -6.62
C ALA A 30 6.25 -11.06 -5.34
N TYR A 31 6.95 -9.93 -5.18
CA TYR A 31 7.61 -9.57 -3.94
C TYR A 31 6.63 -9.57 -2.76
N TYR A 32 5.49 -8.89 -2.90
CA TYR A 32 4.52 -8.81 -1.81
C TYR A 32 3.80 -10.13 -1.55
N LEU A 33 3.69 -11.05 -2.52
CA LEU A 33 3.22 -12.41 -2.28
C LEU A 33 4.21 -13.19 -1.41
N ALA A 34 5.50 -13.09 -1.70
CA ALA A 34 6.56 -13.77 -0.97
C ALA A 34 6.87 -13.16 0.41
N ASN A 35 6.59 -11.86 0.61
CA ASN A 35 6.94 -11.13 1.82
C ASN A 35 5.70 -10.61 2.55
N SER A 36 5.06 -11.46 3.36
CA SER A 36 3.80 -11.15 4.06
C SER A 36 3.91 -9.96 5.00
N ASP A 37 5.04 -9.82 5.70
CA ASP A 37 5.23 -8.76 6.69
C ASP A 37 5.36 -7.40 6.02
N ASP A 38 6.10 -7.33 4.91
CA ASP A 38 6.25 -6.10 4.13
C ASP A 38 4.96 -5.71 3.42
N ARG A 39 4.18 -6.70 2.96
CA ARG A 39 2.82 -6.48 2.46
C ARG A 39 1.94 -5.86 3.55
N ALA A 40 1.96 -6.43 4.77
CA ALA A 40 1.17 -5.92 5.89
C ALA A 40 1.58 -4.49 6.30
N LYS A 41 2.89 -4.23 6.44
CA LYS A 41 3.43 -2.89 6.75
C LYS A 41 3.07 -1.88 5.66
N THR A 42 3.23 -2.24 4.39
CA THR A 42 2.89 -1.37 3.26
C THR A 42 1.40 -1.03 3.28
N LEU A 43 0.53 -2.04 3.42
CA LEU A 43 -0.92 -1.82 3.49
C LEU A 43 -1.34 -0.96 4.70
N ALA A 44 -0.67 -1.10 5.84
CA ALA A 44 -0.90 -0.22 6.98
C ALA A 44 -0.54 1.24 6.66
N ALA A 45 0.61 1.48 6.03
CA ALA A 45 1.00 2.81 5.56
C ALA A 45 0.01 3.39 4.53
N CYS A 46 -0.42 2.58 3.55
CA CYS A 46 -1.40 2.98 2.54
C CYS A 46 -2.72 3.43 3.17
N ARG A 47 -3.19 2.76 4.23
CA ARG A 47 -4.42 3.12 4.95
C ARG A 47 -4.24 4.35 5.84
N GLY A 48 -3.02 4.59 6.33
CA GLY A 48 -2.71 5.77 7.14
C GLY A 48 -2.66 7.07 6.34
N ASP A 49 -2.39 7.00 5.04
CA ASP A 49 -2.33 8.16 4.14
C ASP A 49 -2.85 7.81 2.73
N PRO A 50 -4.16 7.52 2.58
CA PRO A 50 -4.71 7.03 1.33
C PRO A 50 -4.67 8.08 0.21
N GLY A 51 -4.76 9.37 0.55
CA GLY A 51 -4.73 10.46 -0.43
C GLY A 51 -3.38 10.60 -1.12
N ARG A 52 -2.27 10.46 -0.38
CA ARG A 52 -0.92 10.56 -0.94
C ARG A 52 -0.39 9.22 -1.43
N LEU A 53 -0.66 8.13 -0.70
CA LEU A 53 -0.03 6.83 -0.96
C LEU A 53 -0.90 5.85 -1.74
N GLY A 54 -2.23 5.97 -1.69
CA GLY A 54 -3.15 4.93 -2.17
C GLY A 54 -2.94 4.50 -3.62
N ASN A 55 -2.56 5.43 -4.50
CA ASN A 55 -2.32 5.18 -5.92
C ASN A 55 -0.83 4.95 -6.27
N THR A 56 0.04 4.87 -5.27
CA THR A 56 1.45 4.55 -5.53
C THR A 56 1.60 3.09 -5.99
N PRO A 57 2.62 2.78 -6.81
CA PRO A 57 2.86 1.41 -7.27
C PRO A 57 2.94 0.38 -6.13
N ASN A 58 3.58 0.75 -5.01
CA ASN A 58 3.69 -0.12 -3.84
C ASN A 58 2.33 -0.43 -3.20
N CYS A 59 1.44 0.56 -3.06
CA CYS A 59 0.10 0.32 -2.52
C CYS A 59 -0.77 -0.52 -3.46
N VAL A 60 -0.69 -0.27 -4.77
CA VAL A 60 -1.42 -1.05 -5.78
C VAL A 60 -0.95 -2.50 -5.79
N ASN A 61 0.36 -2.74 -5.80
CA ASN A 61 0.94 -4.08 -5.85
C ASN A 61 0.71 -4.86 -4.55
N ALA A 62 0.84 -4.21 -3.39
CA ALA A 62 0.55 -4.83 -2.09
C ALA A 62 -0.94 -5.19 -1.95
N ALA A 63 -1.85 -4.33 -2.43
CA ALA A 63 -3.29 -4.62 -2.45
C ALA A 63 -3.63 -5.77 -3.40
N ALA A 64 -3.03 -5.80 -4.58
CA ALA A 64 -3.21 -6.91 -5.53
C ALA A 64 -2.71 -8.25 -4.96
N ALA A 65 -1.57 -8.24 -4.25
CA ALA A 65 -1.06 -9.44 -3.57
C ALA A 65 -2.00 -9.90 -2.44
N ALA A 66 -2.54 -8.97 -1.64
CA ALA A 66 -3.49 -9.31 -0.59
C ALA A 66 -4.80 -9.88 -1.15
N GLY A 67 -5.31 -9.29 -2.24
CA GLY A 67 -6.49 -9.78 -2.93
C GLY A 67 -6.29 -11.21 -3.48
N GLU A 68 -5.10 -11.53 -3.98
CA GLU A 68 -4.79 -12.90 -4.41
C GLU A 68 -4.80 -13.89 -3.24
N VAL A 69 -4.19 -13.54 -2.11
CA VAL A 69 -4.19 -14.41 -0.91
C VAL A 69 -5.62 -14.70 -0.44
N GLU A 70 -6.49 -13.68 -0.39
CA GLU A 70 -7.89 -13.87 0.00
C GLU A 70 -8.69 -14.67 -1.04
N SER A 71 -8.43 -14.46 -2.33
CA SER A 71 -9.03 -15.25 -3.40
C SER A 71 -8.65 -16.73 -3.28
N GLN A 72 -7.36 -17.02 -3.11
CA GLN A 72 -6.88 -18.39 -2.91
C GLN A 72 -7.52 -19.04 -1.69
N ARG A 73 -7.69 -18.29 -0.59
CA ARG A 73 -8.40 -18.77 0.60
C ARG A 73 -9.86 -19.10 0.30
N PHE A 74 -10.57 -18.26 -0.45
CA PHE A 74 -11.98 -18.52 -0.80
C PHE A 74 -12.13 -19.79 -1.64
N TRP A 75 -11.29 -19.98 -2.66
CA TRP A 75 -11.39 -21.12 -3.57
C TRP A 75 -10.88 -22.44 -2.99
N THR A 76 -10.02 -22.40 -1.98
CA THR A 76 -9.47 -23.61 -1.32
C THR A 76 -10.36 -24.12 -0.17
N VAL A 77 -11.32 -23.34 0.31
CA VAL A 77 -12.23 -23.75 1.37
C VAL A 77 -13.37 -24.60 0.80
N LYS A 78 -13.60 -25.79 1.37
CA LYS A 78 -14.73 -26.66 1.00
C LYS A 78 -16.05 -25.94 1.27
N LYS A 79 -16.89 -25.80 0.24
CA LYS A 79 -18.21 -25.16 0.35
C LYS A 79 -19.04 -25.88 1.42
N PRO A 80 -19.65 -25.15 2.38
CA PRO A 80 -20.57 -25.76 3.33
C PRO A 80 -21.78 -26.36 2.60
N PRO A 81 -22.43 -27.39 3.17
CA PRO A 81 -23.64 -27.95 2.59
C PRO A 81 -24.70 -26.85 2.41
N SER A 82 -25.47 -26.93 1.32
CA SER A 82 -26.60 -26.04 1.08
C SER A 82 -27.60 -26.16 2.24
N ARG A 83 -28.07 -25.02 2.76
CA ARG A 83 -29.21 -24.98 3.70
C ARG A 83 -30.57 -25.08 3.00
N VAL A 84 -30.58 -24.94 1.67
CA VAL A 84 -31.80 -25.07 0.85
C VAL A 84 -31.89 -26.51 0.37
N ALA A 85 -33.00 -27.18 0.70
CA ALA A 85 -33.28 -28.56 0.31
C ALA A 85 -33.43 -28.74 -1.21
N ASN A 86 -33.91 -27.70 -1.90
CA ASN A 86 -34.00 -27.66 -3.36
C ASN A 86 -33.71 -26.22 -3.89
N PRO A 87 -32.48 -25.93 -4.33
CA PRO A 87 -32.13 -24.61 -4.85
C PRO A 87 -32.82 -24.21 -6.15
N ASN A 88 -33.42 -25.17 -6.87
CA ASN A 88 -34.00 -24.99 -8.20
C ASN A 88 -35.54 -24.94 -8.20
N SER A 89 -36.17 -24.81 -7.03
CA SER A 89 -37.63 -24.77 -6.90
C SER A 89 -38.20 -23.34 -6.78
N LEU A 90 -37.49 -22.33 -7.29
CA LEU A 90 -37.97 -20.95 -7.37
C LEU A 90 -38.64 -20.70 -8.72
#